data_AF-A0A916EU25-F1
#
_entry.id   AF-A0A916EU25-F1
#
_cell.length_a   1.000
_cell.length_b   1.000
_cell.length_c   1.000
_cell.angle_alpha   90.00
_cell.angle_beta   90.00
_cell.angle_gamma   90.00
#
_symmetry.space_group_name_H-M   'P 1'
#
loop_
_entity.id
_entity.type
_entity.pdbx_description
1 polymer ?
#
loop_
_entity_poly.entity_id
_entity_poly.type
_entity_poly.pdbx_seq_one_letter_code
_entity_poly.pdbx_strand_id
1 'polypeptide(L)' 'MSSLMGLIKALIPHIESQQERDEAFLAGAVDRCDLERRMREVDGHGRDHARALALGIGRH' A
#
# COMPACT_ATOMS: atom_id res chain seq x y z
N MET A 1 20.57 -21.26 -23.98
CA MET A 1 21.04 -21.28 -22.57
C MET A 1 19.82 -21.32 -21.65
N SER A 2 19.30 -22.50 -21.31
CA SER A 2 18.02 -22.62 -20.55
C SER A 2 17.97 -23.78 -19.54
N SER A 3 19.07 -24.52 -19.34
CA SER A 3 19.08 -25.72 -18.49
C SER A 3 19.16 -25.39 -16.98
N LEU A 4 19.97 -24.40 -16.61
CA LEU A 4 20.24 -24.08 -15.20
C LEU A 4 19.00 -23.52 -14.46
N MET A 5 18.22 -22.66 -15.13
CA MET A 5 17.02 -22.05 -14.52
C MET A 5 15.92 -23.09 -14.24
N GLY A 6 15.78 -24.10 -15.11
CA GLY A 6 14.85 -25.21 -14.92
C GLY A 6 15.23 -26.09 -13.74
N LEU A 7 16.54 -26.36 -13.56
CA LEU A 7 17.07 -27.09 -12.41
C LEU A 7 16.86 -26.34 -11.09
N ILE A 8 17.07 -25.02 -11.07
CA ILE A 8 16.86 -24.18 -9.88
C ILE A 8 15.37 -24.16 -9.49
N LYS A 9 14.46 -24.01 -10.45
CA LYS A 9 13.00 -24.09 -10.21
C LYS A 9 12.55 -25.47 -9.71
N ALA A 10 13.19 -26.54 -10.17
CA ALA A 10 12.89 -27.90 -9.72
C ALA A 10 13.39 -28.18 -8.28
N LEU A 11 14.50 -27.56 -7.87
CA LEU A 11 15.06 -27.72 -6.52
C LEU A 11 14.34 -26.86 -5.48
N ILE A 12 13.87 -25.67 -5.86
CA ILE A 12 13.16 -24.74 -4.97
C ILE A 12 11.88 -24.30 -5.69
N PRO A 13 10.77 -25.05 -5.51
CA PRO A 13 9.51 -24.81 -6.22
C PRO A 13 8.81 -23.49 -5.84
N HIS A 14 9.39 -22.74 -4.89
CA HIS A 14 8.88 -21.47 -4.40
C HIS A 14 9.80 -20.28 -4.68
N ILE A 15 10.75 -20.42 -5.62
CA ILE A 15 11.47 -19.25 -6.13
C ILE A 15 10.51 -18.47 -7.00
N GLU A 16 9.96 -17.41 -6.41
CA GLU A 16 9.33 -16.33 -7.16
C GLU A 16 10.35 -15.75 -8.15
N SER A 17 9.93 -15.62 -9.39
CA SER A 17 10.67 -14.88 -10.40
C SER A 17 10.79 -13.42 -10.01
N GLN A 18 11.80 -12.72 -10.54
CA GLN A 18 11.95 -11.28 -10.30
C GLN A 18 10.70 -10.49 -10.74
N GLN A 19 10.04 -10.93 -11.82
CA GLN A 19 8.80 -10.32 -12.30
C GLN A 19 7.66 -10.45 -11.28
N GLU A 20 7.45 -11.63 -10.72
CA GLU A 20 6.40 -11.85 -9.70
C GLU A 20 6.65 -10.99 -8.45
N ARG A 21 7.92 -10.82 -8.06
CA ARG A 21 8.31 -9.95 -6.94
C ARG A 21 8.04 -8.47 -7.23
N ASP A 22 8.36 -8.02 -8.44
CA ASP A 22 8.13 -6.63 -8.86
C ASP A 22 6.62 -6.33 -8.93
N GLU A 23 5.82 -7.26 -9.46
CA GLU A 23 4.36 -7.14 -9.51
C GLU A 23 3.75 -7.10 -8.09
N ALA A 24 4.20 -7.96 -7.18
CA ALA A 24 3.76 -7.94 -5.78
C ALA A 24 4.16 -6.64 -5.06
N PHE A 25 5.37 -6.14 -5.31
CA PHE A 25 5.83 -4.87 -4.75
C PHE A 25 5.01 -3.68 -5.25
N LEU A 26 4.75 -3.61 -6.56
CA LEU A 26 3.93 -2.56 -7.16
C LEU A 26 2.48 -2.63 -6.67
N ALA A 27 1.91 -3.84 -6.54
CA ALA A 27 0.57 -4.03 -6.00
C ALA A 27 0.46 -3.54 -4.54
N GLY A 28 1.47 -3.83 -3.71
CA GLY A 28 1.52 -3.33 -2.33
C GLY A 28 1.83 -1.83 -2.21
N ALA A 29 2.51 -1.23 -3.21
CA ALA A 29 2.82 0.20 -3.22
C ALA A 29 1.58 1.06 -3.46
N VAL A 30 0.60 0.58 -4.24
CA VAL A 30 -0.71 1.24 -4.43
C VAL A 30 -1.44 1.36 -3.09
N ASP A 31 -1.46 0.29 -2.30
CA ASP A 31 -2.12 0.27 -0.99
C ASP A 31 -1.43 1.21 0.02
N ARG A 32 -0.09 1.26 0.03
CA ARG A 32 0.64 2.16 0.95
C ARG A 32 0.37 3.65 0.66
N CYS A 33 0.44 4.05 -0.61
CA CYS A 33 0.15 5.44 -0.99
C CYS A 33 -1.31 5.82 -0.67
N ASP A 34 -2.25 4.89 -0.87
CA ASP A 34 -3.65 5.10 -0.54
C ASP A 34 -3.88 5.17 0.98
N LEU A 35 -3.19 4.32 1.75
CA LEU A 35 -3.20 4.35 3.22
C LEU A 35 -2.73 5.71 3.75
N GLU A 36 -1.59 6.22 3.26
CA GLU A 36 -1.08 7.54 3.66
C GLU A 36 -2.06 8.66 3.31
N ARG A 37 -2.69 8.58 2.13
CA ARG A 37 -3.71 9.53 1.71
C ARG A 37 -4.91 9.50 2.67
N ARG A 38 -5.44 8.32 2.97
CA ARG A 38 -6.59 8.15 3.87
C ARG A 38 -6.26 8.63 5.29
N MET A 39 -5.05 8.39 5.79
CA MET A 39 -4.60 8.93 7.07
C MET A 39 -4.61 10.46 7.06
N ARG A 40 -4.09 11.09 6.00
CA ARG A 40 -4.13 12.55 5.86
C ARG A 40 -5.55 13.11 5.76
N GLU A 41 -6.45 12.41 5.06
CA GLU A 41 -7.86 12.79 4.95
C GLU A 41 -8.56 12.72 6.33
N VAL A 42 -8.35 11.65 7.09
CA VAL A 42 -8.87 11.49 8.46
C VAL A 42 -8.32 12.55 9.40
N ASP A 43 -7.01 12.82 9.36
CA ASP A 43 -6.38 13.88 10.15
C ASP A 43 -6.90 15.27 9.76
N GLY A 44 -7.15 15.49 8.47
CA GLY A 44 -7.79 16.70 7.95
C GLY A 44 -9.19 16.90 8.52
N HIS A 45 -10.04 15.87 8.41
CA HIS A 45 -11.39 15.90 8.96
C HIS A 45 -11.42 16.08 10.48
N GLY A 46 -10.50 15.44 11.21
CA GLY A 46 -10.38 15.63 12.66
C GLY A 46 -10.07 17.08 13.03
N ARG A 47 -9.16 17.73 12.29
CA ARG A 47 -8.83 19.16 12.48
C ARG A 47 -9.97 20.09 12.09
N ASP A 48 -10.66 19.82 10.98
CA ASP A 48 -11.79 20.63 10.54
C ASP A 48 -12.97 20.50 11.50
N HIS A 49 -13.22 19.30 12.04
CA HIS A 49 -14.26 19.07 13.04
C HIS A 49 -13.91 19.74 14.37
N ALA A 50 -12.66 19.61 14.84
CA ALA A 50 -12.18 20.31 16.03
C ALA A 50 -12.27 21.83 15.87
N ARG A 51 -11.94 22.36 14.68
CA ARG A 51 -12.04 23.78 14.35
C ARG A 51 -13.51 24.25 14.26
N ALA A 52 -14.41 23.44 13.70
CA ALA A 52 -15.84 23.73 13.66
C ALA A 52 -16.46 23.76 15.06
N LEU A 53 -16.05 22.84 15.95
CA LEU A 53 -16.44 22.84 17.36
C LEU A 53 -15.88 24.08 18.09
N ALA A 54 -14.61 24.41 17.89
CA ALA A 54 -13.97 25.58 18.52
C ALA A 54 -14.57 26.92 18.06
N LEU A 55 -15.05 27.00 16.82
CA LEU A 55 -15.73 28.18 16.26
C LEU A 55 -17.25 28.18 16.53
N GLY A 56 -17.79 27.18 17.24
CA GLY A 56 -19.22 27.09 17.54
C GLY A 56 -20.13 26.85 16.33
N ILE A 57 -19.56 26.35 15.22
CA ILE A 57 -20.27 26.09 13.94
C ILE A 57 -20.64 24.61 13.79
N GLY A 58 -20.31 23.77 14.79
CA GLY A 58 -20.76 22.38 14.86
C GLY A 58 -22.29 22.33 14.95
N ARG A 59 -22.96 21.89 13.89
CA ARG A 59 -24.43 21.87 13.80
C ARG A 59 -25.03 20.96 14.88
N HIS A 60 -26.02 21.50 15.59
CA HIS A 60 -27.10 20.75 16.25
C HIS A 60 -27.96 20.01 15.22
#